data_AF-A0A949NUE3-F1
#
_entry.id   AF-A0A949NUE3-F1
#
_cell.length_a   1.000
_cell.length_b   1.000
_cell.length_c   1.000
_cell.angle_alpha   90.00
_cell.angle_beta   90.00
_cell.angle_gamma   90.00
#
_symmetry.space_group_name_H-M   'P 1'
#
loop_
_entity.id
_entity.type
_entity.pdbx_description
1 polymer ?
#
loop_
_entity_poly.entity_id
_entity_poly.type
_entity_poly.pdbx_seq_one_letter_code
_entity_poly.pdbx_strand_id
1 'polypeptide(L)'
;MGGIGLWRWWLVLVSLAVCLFGLVMALAGTGGPMEFFAQRIDSVFWGQSGPPPGAAAFQRWIYGAWGGTVAGWGLMMAFIAWVPLGRAERWARNAWAASLALWFVVDTFYSIYCGVWINALLNLALLVAMGLPLVFIWRRVGSAV
;
A
#
# COMPACT_ATOMS: atom_id res chain seq x y z
N MET A 1 -0.88 -19.15 -23.16
CA MET A 1 0.01 -18.89 -22.00
C MET A 1 0.32 -17.40 -21.74
N GLY A 2 -0.07 -16.44 -22.60
CA GLY A 2 0.42 -15.04 -22.53
C GLY A 2 -0.36 -14.00 -21.70
N GLY A 3 -1.27 -14.40 -20.80
CA GLY A 3 -2.23 -13.43 -20.21
C GLY A 3 -2.21 -13.24 -18.69
N ILE A 4 -1.66 -14.18 -17.92
CA ILE A 4 -1.46 -14.02 -16.46
C ILE A 4 -0.06 -13.46 -16.18
N GLY A 5 0.94 -13.81 -17.00
CA GLY A 5 2.34 -13.46 -16.77
C GLY A 5 2.59 -11.96 -16.61
N LEU A 6 2.04 -11.13 -17.51
CA LEU A 6 2.18 -9.67 -17.44
C LEU A 6 1.61 -9.11 -16.13
N TRP A 7 0.35 -9.40 -15.84
CA TRP A 7 -0.35 -8.90 -14.65
C TRP A 7 0.25 -9.44 -13.36
N ARG A 8 0.74 -10.68 -13.36
CA ARG A 8 1.45 -11.27 -12.22
C ARG A 8 2.74 -10.51 -11.93
N TRP A 9 3.57 -10.29 -12.95
CA TRP A 9 4.83 -9.55 -12.80
C TRP A 9 4.59 -8.11 -12.36
N TRP A 10 3.57 -7.46 -12.94
CA TRP A 10 3.13 -6.15 -12.50
C TRP A 10 2.78 -6.13 -11.01
N LEU A 11 1.96 -7.09 -10.53
CA LEU A 11 1.59 -7.19 -9.12
C LEU A 11 2.83 -7.43 -8.22
N VAL A 12 3.79 -8.24 -8.65
CA VAL A 12 5.06 -8.42 -7.93
C VAL A 12 5.81 -7.09 -7.82
N LEU A 13 6.00 -6.39 -8.94
CA LEU A 13 6.75 -5.13 -8.97
C LEU A 13 6.10 -4.05 -8.11
N VAL A 14 4.77 -3.89 -8.21
CA VAL A 14 4.04 -2.91 -7.38
C VAL A 14 4.13 -3.29 -5.90
N SER A 15 4.06 -4.58 -5.56
CA SER A 15 4.18 -5.04 -4.16
C SER A 15 5.58 -4.81 -3.59
N LEU A 16 6.63 -5.02 -4.40
CA LEU A 16 8.01 -4.68 -4.02
C LEU A 16 8.21 -3.18 -3.90
N ALA A 17 7.58 -2.37 -4.74
CA ALA A 17 7.60 -0.92 -4.61
C ALA A 17 6.90 -0.45 -3.32
N VAL A 18 5.78 -1.07 -2.94
CA VAL A 18 5.14 -0.83 -1.63
C VAL A 18 6.04 -1.28 -0.48
N CYS A 19 6.72 -2.42 -0.62
CA CYS A 19 7.69 -2.88 0.37
C CYS A 19 8.78 -1.82 0.61
N LEU A 20 9.39 -1.35 -0.49
CA LEU A 20 10.41 -0.31 -0.46
C LEU A 20 9.88 1.00 0.12
N PHE A 21 8.67 1.42 -0.27
CA PHE A 21 8.02 2.62 0.28
C PHE A 21 7.85 2.52 1.79
N GLY A 22 7.41 1.38 2.31
CA GLY A 22 7.31 1.14 3.75
C GLY A 22 8.67 1.20 4.46
N LEU A 23 9.72 0.64 3.85
CA LEU A 23 11.08 0.74 4.40
C LEU A 23 11.58 2.19 4.42
N VAL A 24 11.35 2.96 3.35
CA VAL A 24 11.69 4.39 3.29
C VAL A 24 10.93 5.15 4.38
N MET A 25 9.63 4.89 4.54
CA MET A 25 8.82 5.51 5.60
C MET A 25 9.37 5.20 6.99
N ALA A 26 9.69 3.93 7.26
CA ALA A 26 10.15 3.50 8.57
C ALA A 26 11.53 4.05 8.93
N LEU A 27 12.45 4.12 7.96
CA LEU A 27 13.85 4.48 8.18
C LEU A 27 14.10 5.98 8.05
N ALA A 28 13.44 6.65 7.09
CA ALA A 28 13.61 8.08 6.87
C ALA A 28 12.72 8.94 7.81
N GLY A 29 11.63 8.36 8.34
CA GLY A 29 10.68 9.08 9.18
C GLY A 29 10.06 10.25 8.42
N THR A 30 10.25 11.47 8.93
CA THR A 30 9.75 12.71 8.30
C THR A 30 10.75 13.39 7.37
N GLY A 31 11.97 12.85 7.21
CA GLY A 31 13.03 13.45 6.42
C GLY A 31 13.20 12.89 5.01
N GLY A 32 14.01 13.56 4.21
CA GLY A 32 14.41 13.09 2.88
C GLY A 32 13.21 12.86 1.95
N PRO A 33 13.08 11.68 1.30
CA PRO A 33 11.96 11.41 0.40
C PRO A 33 10.57 11.50 1.06
N MET A 34 10.47 11.31 2.38
CA MET A 34 9.20 11.40 3.10
C MET A 34 8.77 12.82 3.45
N GLU A 35 9.66 13.81 3.30
CA GLU A 35 9.36 15.19 3.64
C GLU A 35 8.17 15.72 2.83
N PHE A 36 8.03 15.31 1.55
CA PHE A 36 6.89 15.67 0.72
C PHE A 36 5.55 15.24 1.34
N PHE A 37 5.47 14.01 1.85
CA PHE A 37 4.27 13.50 2.51
C PHE A 37 4.08 14.14 3.88
N ALA A 38 5.15 14.23 4.67
CA ALA A 38 5.12 14.83 6.00
C ALA A 38 4.59 16.26 5.94
N GLN A 39 5.14 17.13 5.10
CA GLN A 39 4.67 18.52 4.99
C GLN A 39 3.17 18.63 4.64
N ARG A 40 2.66 17.77 3.74
CA ARG A 40 1.24 17.79 3.35
C ARG A 40 0.33 17.28 4.45
N ILE A 41 0.73 16.21 5.15
CA ILE A 41 0.00 15.67 6.30
C ILE A 41 0.03 16.67 7.46
N ASP A 42 1.21 17.20 7.79
CA ASP A 42 1.44 18.10 8.91
C ASP A 42 0.67 19.40 8.74
N SER A 43 0.57 19.92 7.51
CA SER A 43 -0.19 21.14 7.25
C SER A 43 -1.68 21.04 7.59
N VAL A 44 -2.25 19.82 7.57
CA VAL A 44 -3.64 19.58 7.95
C VAL A 44 -3.83 19.64 9.47
N PHE A 45 -2.87 19.14 10.25
CA PHE A 45 -2.98 19.05 11.71
C PHE A 45 -2.39 20.24 12.46
N TRP A 46 -1.33 20.87 11.91
CA TRP A 46 -0.54 21.90 12.59
C TRP A 46 -0.28 23.15 11.74
N GLY A 47 -0.83 23.22 10.53
CA GLY A 47 -0.63 24.36 9.63
C GLY A 47 0.84 24.58 9.26
N GLN A 48 1.28 25.84 9.20
CA GLN A 48 2.69 26.16 8.87
C GLN A 48 3.64 26.09 10.07
N SER A 49 3.11 25.96 11.28
CA SER A 49 3.90 25.92 12.52
C SER A 49 4.63 24.60 12.72
N GLY A 50 4.16 23.53 12.05
CA GLY A 50 4.67 22.17 12.22
C GLY A 50 4.28 21.55 13.57
N PRO A 51 4.55 20.25 13.76
CA PRO A 51 4.19 19.54 14.98
C PRO A 51 5.02 20.01 16.20
N PRO A 52 4.41 20.15 17.39
CA PRO A 52 5.17 20.38 18.61
C PRO A 52 6.11 19.20 18.93
N PRO A 53 7.16 19.38 19.75
CA PRO A 53 8.20 18.37 19.94
C PRO A 53 7.71 16.97 20.32
N GLY A 54 6.71 16.87 21.20
CA GLY A 54 6.12 15.58 21.58
C GLY A 54 5.37 14.90 20.44
N ALA A 55 4.66 15.68 19.62
CA ALA A 55 3.96 15.15 18.43
C ALA A 55 4.96 14.74 17.34
N ALA A 56 6.05 15.49 17.14
CA ALA A 56 7.11 15.12 16.21
C ALA A 56 7.80 13.81 16.61
N ALA A 57 8.06 13.60 17.90
CA ALA A 57 8.62 12.35 18.41
C ALA A 57 7.66 11.16 18.21
N PHE A 58 6.36 11.36 18.52
CA PHE A 58 5.32 10.36 18.29
C PHE A 58 5.16 10.04 16.80
N GLN A 59 5.17 11.06 15.93
CA GLN A 59 5.08 10.89 14.48
C GLN A 59 6.26 10.10 13.92
N ARG A 60 7.47 10.35 14.41
CA ARG A 60 8.64 9.56 14.00
C ARG A 60 8.45 8.08 14.37
N TRP A 61 7.95 7.80 15.57
CA TRP A 61 7.64 6.44 15.98
C TRP A 61 6.51 5.82 15.14
N ILE A 62 5.43 6.56 14.86
CA ILE A 62 4.30 6.05 14.09
C ILE A 62 4.68 5.76 12.63
N TYR A 63 5.50 6.59 11.99
CA TYR A 63 6.04 6.31 10.66
C TYR A 63 6.98 5.10 10.66
N GLY A 64 7.74 4.90 11.74
CA GLY A 64 8.50 3.67 11.99
C GLY A 64 7.62 2.42 11.96
N ALA A 65 6.59 2.40 12.81
CA ALA A 65 5.70 1.25 12.97
C ALA A 65 4.80 1.02 11.72
N TRP A 66 4.25 2.10 11.18
CA TRP A 66 3.42 2.06 9.97
C TRP A 66 4.23 1.61 8.76
N GLY A 67 5.41 2.20 8.56
CA GLY A 67 6.32 1.83 7.49
C GLY A 67 6.74 0.37 7.56
N GLY A 68 7.07 -0.15 8.75
CA GLY A 68 7.38 -1.58 8.94
C GLY A 68 6.22 -2.50 8.57
N THR A 69 4.99 -2.10 8.90
CA THR A 69 3.77 -2.84 8.55
C THR A 69 3.53 -2.83 7.04
N VAL A 70 3.67 -1.67 6.39
CA VAL A 70 3.54 -1.51 4.94
C VAL A 70 4.63 -2.29 4.20
N ALA A 71 5.86 -2.28 4.72
CA ALA A 71 6.98 -3.02 4.17
C ALA A 71 6.70 -4.54 4.17
N GLY A 72 6.31 -5.06 5.33
CA GLY A 72 5.95 -6.47 5.49
C GLY A 72 4.75 -6.88 4.63
N TRP A 73 3.72 -6.04 4.56
CA TRP A 73 2.55 -6.27 3.70
C TRP A 73 2.92 -6.32 2.21
N GLY A 74 3.73 -5.38 1.73
CA GLY A 74 4.24 -5.38 0.36
C GLY A 74 5.07 -6.62 0.04
N LEU A 75 5.97 -7.04 0.94
CA LEU A 75 6.76 -8.25 0.76
C LEU A 75 5.90 -9.52 0.71
N MET A 76 4.94 -9.64 1.64
CA MET A 76 3.98 -10.75 1.66
C MET A 76 3.17 -10.81 0.35
N MET A 77 2.65 -9.67 -0.11
CA MET A 77 1.92 -9.57 -1.37
C MET A 77 2.81 -9.97 -2.56
N ALA A 78 4.09 -9.57 -2.59
CA ALA A 78 5.00 -10.01 -3.64
C ALA A 78 5.13 -11.54 -3.70
N PHE A 79 5.23 -12.23 -2.56
CA PHE A 79 5.27 -13.70 -2.53
C PHE A 79 3.95 -14.35 -2.97
N ILE A 80 2.80 -13.80 -2.55
CA ILE A 80 1.48 -14.27 -2.99
C ILE A 80 1.33 -14.12 -4.52
N ALA A 81 1.81 -13.02 -5.09
CA ALA A 81 1.77 -12.77 -6.52
C ALA A 81 2.68 -13.74 -7.27
N TRP A 82 3.90 -13.96 -6.76
CA TRP A 82 4.89 -14.80 -7.42
C TRP A 82 4.46 -16.26 -7.50
N VAL A 83 4.10 -16.86 -6.35
CA VAL A 83 3.91 -18.31 -6.23
C VAL A 83 2.42 -18.69 -6.35
N PRO A 84 1.54 -18.44 -5.36
CA PRO A 84 0.13 -18.85 -5.42
C PRO A 84 -0.66 -18.30 -6.61
N LEU A 85 -0.54 -17.00 -6.93
CA LEU A 85 -1.20 -16.43 -8.11
C LEU A 85 -0.59 -16.95 -9.41
N GLY A 86 0.72 -17.25 -9.42
CA GLY A 86 1.39 -17.95 -10.51
C GLY A 86 0.85 -19.36 -10.75
N ARG A 87 0.38 -20.04 -9.70
CA ARG A 87 -0.28 -21.35 -9.74
C ARG A 87 -1.80 -21.27 -9.94
N ALA A 88 -2.34 -20.07 -10.16
CA ALA A 88 -3.78 -19.85 -10.33
C ALA A 88 -4.63 -20.32 -9.14
N GLU A 89 -4.11 -20.22 -7.93
CA GLU A 89 -4.81 -20.65 -6.70
C GLU A 89 -5.90 -19.64 -6.30
N ARG A 90 -7.15 -20.10 -6.16
CA ARG A 90 -8.32 -19.26 -5.86
C ARG A 90 -8.19 -18.50 -4.54
N TRP A 91 -7.65 -19.16 -3.50
CA TRP A 91 -7.53 -18.56 -2.17
C TRP A 91 -6.62 -17.33 -2.22
N ALA A 92 -5.55 -17.36 -3.02
CA ALA A 92 -4.59 -16.27 -3.13
C ALA A 92 -5.22 -15.02 -3.76
N ARG A 93 -5.98 -15.20 -4.84
CA ARG A 93 -6.76 -14.11 -5.44
C ARG A 93 -7.76 -13.52 -4.45
N ASN A 94 -8.50 -14.38 -3.75
CA ASN A 94 -9.53 -13.93 -2.81
C ASN A 94 -8.91 -13.21 -1.59
N ALA A 95 -7.82 -13.75 -1.03
CA ALA A 95 -7.10 -13.14 0.09
C ALA A 95 -6.53 -11.77 -0.30
N TRP A 96 -5.94 -11.65 -1.50
CA TRP A 96 -5.48 -10.36 -2.01
C TRP A 96 -6.62 -9.36 -2.14
N ALA A 97 -7.69 -9.74 -2.84
CA ALA A 97 -8.82 -8.84 -3.10
C ALA A 97 -9.48 -8.38 -1.79
N ALA A 98 -9.69 -9.30 -0.84
CA ALA A 98 -10.26 -8.97 0.46
C ALA A 98 -9.33 -8.07 1.29
N SER A 99 -8.03 -8.38 1.34
CA SER A 99 -7.04 -7.55 2.06
C SER A 99 -6.93 -6.15 1.47
N LEU A 100 -6.86 -6.03 0.14
CA LEU A 100 -6.78 -4.75 -0.55
C LEU A 100 -8.05 -3.92 -0.36
N ALA A 101 -9.22 -4.55 -0.45
CA ALA A 101 -10.51 -3.87 -0.25
C ALA A 101 -10.67 -3.37 1.19
N LEU A 102 -10.34 -4.21 2.18
CA LEU A 102 -10.42 -3.83 3.60
C LEU A 102 -9.47 -2.67 3.90
N TRP A 103 -8.20 -2.77 3.48
CA TRP A 103 -7.22 -1.70 3.66
C TRP A 103 -7.70 -0.40 2.99
N PHE A 104 -8.11 -0.47 1.71
CA PHE A 104 -8.56 0.72 0.99
C PHE A 104 -9.75 1.40 1.66
N VAL A 105 -10.75 0.64 2.12
CA VAL A 105 -11.94 1.21 2.77
C VAL A 105 -11.56 1.90 4.07
N VAL A 106 -10.82 1.22 4.95
CA VAL A 106 -10.48 1.75 6.27
C VAL A 106 -9.52 2.93 6.19
N ASP A 107 -8.45 2.80 5.41
CA ASP A 107 -7.40 3.83 5.31
C ASP A 107 -7.90 5.09 4.58
N THR A 108 -8.66 4.90 3.50
CA THR A 108 -9.27 6.02 2.76
C THR A 108 -10.35 6.72 3.59
N PHE A 109 -11.15 5.99 4.36
CA PHE A 109 -12.14 6.59 5.26
C PHE A 109 -11.47 7.55 6.24
N TYR A 110 -10.44 7.12 6.96
CA TYR A 110 -9.74 7.98 7.91
C TYR A 110 -9.00 9.13 7.23
N SER A 111 -8.43 8.89 6.05
CA SER A 111 -7.77 9.94 5.26
C SER A 111 -8.73 11.07 4.91
N ILE A 112 -9.94 10.73 4.44
CA ILE A 112 -10.98 11.72 4.10
C ILE A 112 -11.53 12.37 5.38
N TYR A 113 -11.84 11.57 6.40
CA TYR A 113 -12.37 12.07 7.68
C TYR A 113 -11.44 13.09 8.35
N CYS A 114 -10.13 12.86 8.31
CA CYS A 114 -9.13 13.77 8.85
C CYS A 114 -8.69 14.87 7.87
N GLY A 115 -9.21 14.90 6.64
CA GLY A 115 -8.84 15.91 5.62
C GLY A 115 -7.48 15.69 4.93
N VAL A 116 -6.87 14.52 5.09
CA VAL A 116 -5.57 14.14 4.52
C VAL A 116 -5.74 13.60 3.09
N TRP A 117 -6.13 14.48 2.16
CA TRP A 117 -6.45 14.11 0.78
C TRP A 117 -5.29 13.49 -0.01
N ILE A 118 -4.04 13.87 0.29
CA ILE A 118 -2.87 13.30 -0.38
C ILE A 118 -2.78 11.78 -0.14
N ASN A 119 -3.16 11.31 1.04
CA ASN A 119 -3.16 9.89 1.37
C ASN A 119 -4.34 9.17 0.69
N ALA A 120 -5.53 9.79 0.66
CA ALA A 120 -6.67 9.24 -0.08
C ALA A 120 -6.38 9.06 -1.59
N LEU A 121 -5.65 10.00 -2.21
CA LEU A 121 -5.20 9.89 -3.59
C LEU A 121 -4.18 8.77 -3.79
N LEU A 122 -3.22 8.63 -2.86
CA LEU A 122 -2.26 7.53 -2.86
C LEU A 122 -2.99 6.18 -2.76
N ASN A 123 -4.00 6.07 -1.91
CA ASN A 123 -4.80 4.88 -1.74
C ASN A 123 -5.54 4.49 -3.02
N LEU A 124 -6.14 5.48 -3.70
CA LEU A 124 -6.81 5.26 -4.98
C LEU A 124 -5.81 4.79 -6.04
N ALA A 125 -4.63 5.40 -6.12
CA ALA A 125 -3.58 4.98 -7.05
C ALA A 125 -3.14 3.53 -6.79
N LEU A 126 -2.96 3.14 -5.52
CA LEU A 126 -2.62 1.76 -5.15
C LEU A 126 -3.76 0.77 -5.42
N LEU A 127 -5.01 1.16 -5.15
CA LEU A 127 -6.19 0.35 -5.49
C LEU A 127 -6.26 0.09 -6.99
N VAL A 128 -6.01 1.09 -7.83
CA VAL A 128 -5.99 0.91 -9.29
C VAL A 128 -4.80 0.03 -9.69
N ALA A 129 -3.60 0.32 -9.18
CA ALA A 129 -2.38 -0.41 -9.53
C ALA A 129 -2.44 -1.90 -9.15
N MET A 130 -3.05 -2.25 -8.01
CA MET A 130 -3.17 -3.64 -7.56
C MET A 130 -4.50 -4.30 -7.92
N GLY A 131 -5.60 -3.55 -7.91
CA GLY A 131 -6.95 -4.06 -8.15
C GLY A 131 -7.27 -4.30 -9.61
N LEU A 132 -6.84 -3.41 -10.52
CA LEU A 132 -7.09 -3.56 -11.96
C LEU A 132 -6.49 -4.87 -12.54
N PRO A 133 -5.23 -5.25 -12.22
CA PRO A 133 -4.69 -6.55 -12.60
C PRO A 133 -5.53 -7.73 -12.10
N LEU A 134 -6.03 -7.66 -10.85
CA LEU A 134 -6.86 -8.72 -10.28
C LEU A 134 -8.16 -8.92 -11.06
N VAL A 135 -8.80 -7.84 -11.52
CA VAL A 135 -10.00 -7.92 -12.36
C VAL A 135 -9.69 -8.65 -13.67
N PHE A 136 -8.56 -8.35 -14.32
CA PHE A 136 -8.18 -8.99 -15.58
C PHE A 136 -7.82 -10.47 -15.44
N ILE A 137 -7.23 -10.88 -14.31
CA ILE A 137 -6.90 -12.28 -14.05
C ILE A 137 -8.03 -13.04 -13.34
N TRP A 138 -9.11 -12.35 -12.93
CA TRP A 138 -10.13 -12.89 -12.02
C TRP A 138 -10.69 -14.23 -12.47
N ARG A 139 -11.16 -14.31 -13.72
CA ARG A 139 -11.77 -15.53 -14.29
C ARG A 139 -10.74 -16.63 -14.61
N ARG A 140 -9.47 -16.27 -14.75
CA ARG A 140 -8.38 -17.20 -15.13
C ARG A 140 -7.75 -17.87 -13.92
N VAL A 141 -7.81 -17.21 -12.77
CA VAL A 141 -7.37 -17.77 -11.50
C VAL A 141 -8.50 -18.60 -10.92
N GLY A 142 -8.31 -19.93 -10.93
CA GLY A 142 -9.26 -20.88 -10.39
C GLY A 142 -10.19 -21.59 -11.36
N SER A 143 -10.14 -21.34 -12.67
CA SER A 143 -10.97 -22.11 -13.63
C SER A 143 -10.50 -23.56 -13.85
N ALA A 144 -9.43 -23.98 -13.16
CA ALA A 144 -8.99 -25.37 -13.10
C ALA A 144 -9.63 -26.06 -11.87
N VAL A 145 -10.91 -26.39 -11.98
CA VAL A 145 -11.55 -27.52 -11.28
C VAL A 145 -12.39 -28.22 -12.32
#